data_AF-A0A0S9QIE8-F1
#
_entry.id   AF-A0A0S9QIE8-F1
#
_cell.length_a   1.000
_cell.length_b   1.000
_cell.length_c   1.000
_cell.angle_alpha   90.00
_cell.angle_beta   90.00
_cell.angle_gamma   90.00
#
_symmetry.space_group_name_H-M   'P 1'
#
loop_
_entity.id
_entity.type
_entity.pdbx_description
1 polymer ?
#
loop_
_entity_poly.entity_id
_entity_poly.type
_entity_poly.pdbx_seq_one_letter_code
_entity_poly.pdbx_strand_id
1 'polypeptide(L)'
;MVLGYRDRGPAANFVNRYRVRVGLRSQSPRARESVLVLCGGSVGGDIPEAELMARYARESRGYAGRILLDSTSTTTQQNIENAIALVEDADAIKVVSNSPHAAVGREYLRSRRPDLADRLARGADYRLGESPLLKVAAAFIAGRYHARR
;
A
#
# COMPACT_ATOMS: atom_id res chain seq x y z
N MET A 1 2.33 4.98 -3.64
CA MET A 1 1.93 3.58 -3.87
C MET A 1 1.42 2.93 -2.59
N VAL A 2 0.37 2.13 -2.70
CA VAL A 2 -0.28 1.40 -1.61
C VAL A 2 -0.13 -0.10 -1.85
N LEU A 3 0.43 -0.81 -0.87
CA LEU A 3 0.61 -2.26 -0.96
C LEU A 3 -0.65 -2.99 -0.50
N GLY A 4 -1.05 -4.02 -1.22
CA GLY A 4 -2.16 -4.90 -0.89
C GLY A 4 -1.88 -5.79 0.32
N TYR A 5 -2.95 -6.31 0.89
CA TYR A 5 -2.92 -7.34 1.92
C TYR A 5 -4.02 -8.35 1.65
N ARG A 6 -3.68 -9.64 1.81
CA ARG A 6 -4.53 -10.81 1.58
C ARG A 6 -6.00 -10.52 1.80
N ASP A 7 -6.76 -10.50 0.71
CA ASP A 7 -8.21 -10.34 0.71
C ASP A 7 -8.91 -11.57 0.17
N ARG A 8 -9.98 -12.00 0.84
CA ARG A 8 -10.80 -13.17 0.44
C ARG A 8 -12.22 -12.80 0.04
N GLY A 9 -12.63 -11.56 0.32
CA GLY A 9 -13.99 -11.11 0.09
C GLY A 9 -14.14 -10.40 -1.27
N PRO A 10 -15.38 -10.15 -1.71
CA PRO A 10 -15.67 -9.42 -2.94
C PRO A 10 -15.39 -7.90 -2.83
N ALA A 11 -14.97 -7.43 -1.66
CA ALA A 11 -14.72 -6.03 -1.35
C ALA A 11 -13.46 -5.89 -0.48
N ALA A 12 -12.77 -4.75 -0.60
CA ALA A 12 -11.57 -4.48 0.19
C ALA A 12 -11.84 -4.65 1.69
N ASN A 13 -10.99 -5.40 2.38
CA ASN A 13 -11.03 -5.62 3.81
C ASN A 13 -10.61 -4.36 4.59
N PHE A 14 -10.73 -4.40 5.92
CA PHE A 14 -10.40 -3.27 6.78
C PHE A 14 -8.94 -2.77 6.63
N VAL A 15 -7.98 -3.68 6.42
CA VAL A 15 -6.56 -3.34 6.26
C VAL A 15 -6.35 -2.58 4.94
N ASN A 16 -6.87 -3.10 3.85
CA ASN A 16 -6.79 -2.47 2.52
C ASN A 16 -7.50 -1.12 2.50
N ARG A 17 -8.70 -1.01 3.10
CA ARG A 17 -9.41 0.26 3.26
C ARG A 17 -8.62 1.29 4.06
N TYR A 18 -7.99 0.87 5.17
CA TYR A 18 -7.13 1.74 5.96
C TYR A 18 -5.94 2.24 5.13
N ARG A 19 -5.23 1.34 4.44
CA ARG A 19 -4.08 1.69 3.60
C ARG A 19 -4.45 2.62 2.45
N VAL A 20 -5.59 2.44 1.80
CA VAL A 20 -6.11 3.38 0.78
C VAL A 20 -6.34 4.76 1.40
N ARG A 21 -6.99 4.85 2.57
CA ARG A 21 -7.18 6.14 3.26
C ARG A 21 -5.85 6.81 3.60
N VAL A 22 -4.84 6.04 4.00
CA VAL A 22 -3.47 6.55 4.23
C VAL A 22 -2.85 7.07 2.92
N GLY A 23 -3.02 6.34 1.81
CA GLY A 23 -2.58 6.75 0.48
C GLY A 23 -3.18 8.08 0.05
N LEU A 24 -4.50 8.20 0.15
CA LEU A 24 -5.24 9.41 -0.22
C LEU A 24 -4.79 10.62 0.62
N ARG A 25 -4.73 10.51 1.94
CA ARG A 25 -4.28 11.62 2.80
C ARG A 25 -2.80 11.97 2.65
N SER A 26 -2.00 11.08 2.06
CA SER A 26 -0.58 11.30 1.83
C SER A 26 -0.31 12.15 0.59
N GLN A 27 -1.33 12.44 -0.23
CA GLN A 27 -1.19 13.32 -1.38
C GLN A 27 -0.86 14.75 -0.91
N SER A 28 0.05 15.40 -1.63
CA SER A 28 0.45 16.76 -1.29
C SER A 28 -0.51 17.75 -1.96
N PRO A 29 -1.14 18.68 -1.21
CA PRO A 29 -1.94 19.75 -1.81
C PRO A 29 -1.12 20.68 -2.73
N ARG A 30 0.21 20.65 -2.62
CA ARG A 30 1.13 21.44 -3.45
C ARG A 30 1.59 20.72 -4.71
N ALA A 31 1.27 19.44 -4.86
CA ALA A 31 1.65 18.71 -6.06
C ALA A 31 0.76 19.13 -7.23
N ARG A 32 1.38 19.40 -8.39
CA ARG A 32 0.64 19.69 -9.63
C ARG A 32 -0.21 18.50 -10.06
N GLU A 33 0.33 17.30 -9.88
CA GLU A 33 -0.35 16.05 -10.14
C GLU A 33 -0.13 15.06 -8.99
N SER A 34 -1.07 14.14 -8.80
CA SER A 34 -0.93 13.06 -7.83
C SER A 34 -1.55 11.79 -8.38
N VAL A 35 -0.79 10.70 -8.29
CA VAL A 35 -1.20 9.39 -8.80
C VAL A 35 -1.29 8.41 -7.63
N LEU A 36 -2.43 7.74 -7.50
CA LEU A 36 -2.61 6.66 -6.54
C LEU A 36 -2.25 5.34 -7.21
N VAL A 37 -1.06 4.83 -6.92
CA VAL A 37 -0.64 3.48 -7.36
C VAL A 37 -1.10 2.45 -6.34
N LEU A 38 -1.86 1.44 -6.77
CA LEU A 38 -2.39 0.36 -5.95
C LEU A 38 -1.83 -0.98 -6.44
N CYS A 39 -1.17 -1.73 -5.55
CA CYS A 39 -0.47 -2.96 -5.90
C CYS A 39 -1.07 -4.15 -5.14
N GLY A 40 -1.29 -5.27 -5.81
CA GLY A 40 -1.74 -6.52 -5.22
C GLY A 40 -2.64 -7.32 -6.15
N GLY A 41 -2.26 -8.57 -6.39
CA GLY A 41 -2.97 -9.55 -7.19
C GLY A 41 -3.91 -10.45 -6.38
N SER A 42 -4.34 -11.53 -7.01
CA SER A 42 -5.34 -12.48 -6.47
C SER A 42 -4.71 -13.49 -5.51
N VAL A 43 -4.36 -13.08 -4.29
CA VAL A 43 -3.70 -13.94 -3.28
C VAL A 43 -4.69 -14.70 -2.38
N GLY A 44 -5.89 -14.16 -2.18
CA GLY A 44 -6.89 -14.73 -1.27
C GLY A 44 -8.28 -14.96 -1.87
N GLY A 45 -8.55 -14.44 -3.06
CA GLY A 45 -9.80 -14.57 -3.79
C GLY A 45 -9.58 -14.24 -5.26
N ASP A 46 -10.65 -14.30 -6.06
CA ASP A 46 -10.56 -14.21 -7.53
C ASP A 46 -10.25 -12.80 -8.02
N ILE A 47 -10.64 -11.78 -7.26
CA ILE A 47 -10.44 -10.37 -7.61
C ILE A 47 -9.10 -9.88 -7.05
N PRO A 48 -8.23 -9.25 -7.86
CA PRO A 48 -6.99 -8.63 -7.39
C PRO A 48 -7.22 -7.61 -6.28
N GLU A 49 -6.37 -7.62 -5.26
CA GLU A 49 -6.42 -6.66 -4.15
C GLU A 49 -6.35 -5.20 -4.62
N ALA A 50 -5.58 -4.93 -5.69
CA ALA A 50 -5.46 -3.62 -6.31
C ALA A 50 -6.80 -3.09 -6.84
N GLU A 51 -7.62 -3.97 -7.44
CA GLU A 51 -8.95 -3.62 -7.94
C GLU A 51 -9.94 -3.37 -6.81
N LEU A 52 -9.91 -4.21 -5.76
CA LEU A 52 -10.74 -4.01 -4.58
C LEU A 52 -10.43 -2.66 -3.90
N MET A 53 -9.14 -2.31 -3.81
CA MET A 53 -8.69 -1.02 -3.31
C MET A 53 -9.14 0.14 -4.21
N ALA A 54 -9.12 -0.04 -5.53
CA ALA A 54 -9.54 0.97 -6.49
C ALA A 54 -11.05 1.26 -6.40
N ARG A 55 -11.88 0.20 -6.34
CA ARG A 55 -13.33 0.33 -6.12
C ARG A 55 -13.61 1.08 -4.83
N TYR A 56 -12.95 0.70 -3.73
CA TYR A 56 -13.09 1.43 -2.46
C TYR A 56 -12.69 2.91 -2.58
N ALA A 57 -11.59 3.23 -3.27
CA ALA A 57 -11.16 4.61 -3.49
C ALA A 57 -12.19 5.42 -4.29
N ARG A 58 -12.75 4.84 -5.35
CA ARG A 58 -13.75 5.49 -6.21
C ARG A 58 -15.10 5.62 -5.52
N GLU A 59 -15.69 4.48 -5.15
CA GLU A 59 -17.10 4.39 -4.75
C GLU A 59 -17.32 4.85 -3.31
N SER A 60 -16.42 4.50 -2.39
CA SER A 60 -16.58 4.81 -0.96
C SER A 60 -15.85 6.09 -0.52
N ARG A 61 -14.83 6.52 -1.26
CA ARG A 61 -14.05 7.73 -0.92
C ARG A 61 -14.23 8.88 -1.90
N GLY A 62 -14.91 8.67 -3.02
CA GLY A 62 -15.14 9.71 -4.03
C GLY A 62 -13.84 10.21 -4.68
N TYR A 63 -12.77 9.41 -4.67
CA TYR A 63 -11.49 9.85 -5.22
C TYR A 63 -11.61 9.95 -6.74
N ALA A 64 -11.42 11.17 -7.29
CA ALA A 64 -11.51 11.44 -8.72
C ALA A 64 -10.15 11.41 -9.44
N GLY A 65 -9.03 11.46 -8.72
CA GLY A 65 -7.68 11.54 -9.30
C GLY A 65 -7.23 10.26 -10.04
N ARG A 66 -6.02 10.31 -10.62
CA ARG A 66 -5.45 9.19 -11.39
C ARG A 66 -5.16 8.01 -10.47
N ILE A 67 -5.48 6.80 -10.95
CA ILE A 67 -5.15 5.52 -10.31
C ILE A 67 -4.36 4.68 -11.32
N LEU A 68 -3.25 4.09 -10.88
CA LEU A 68 -2.54 3.04 -11.62
C LEU A 68 -2.56 1.75 -10.81
N LEU A 69 -2.65 0.62 -11.50
CA LEU A 69 -2.83 -0.69 -10.88
C LEU A 69 -1.68 -1.62 -11.22
N ASP A 70 -1.25 -2.36 -10.21
CA ASP A 70 -0.54 -3.62 -10.38
C ASP A 70 -1.43 -4.73 -9.79
N SER A 71 -2.05 -5.51 -10.67
CA SER A 71 -3.00 -6.58 -10.32
C SER A 71 -2.39 -7.98 -10.36
N THR A 72 -1.07 -8.10 -10.52
CA THR A 72 -0.40 -9.41 -10.67
C THR A 72 0.48 -9.77 -9.49
N SER A 73 0.86 -8.80 -8.65
CA SER A 73 1.73 -9.04 -7.50
C SER A 73 1.14 -9.94 -6.43
N THR A 74 1.78 -11.06 -6.14
CA THR A 74 1.36 -11.99 -5.06
C THR A 74 2.22 -11.92 -3.80
N THR A 75 3.28 -11.12 -3.83
CA THR A 75 4.23 -10.95 -2.72
C THR A 75 4.57 -9.48 -2.48
N THR A 76 5.10 -9.14 -1.30
CA THR A 76 5.60 -7.78 -1.02
C THR A 76 6.71 -7.36 -1.97
N GLN A 77 7.56 -8.31 -2.40
CA GLN A 77 8.64 -8.06 -3.36
C GLN A 77 8.07 -7.68 -4.73
N GLN A 78 7.18 -8.52 -5.29
CA GLN A 78 6.55 -8.25 -6.57
C GLN A 78 5.80 -6.92 -6.57
N ASN A 79 5.12 -6.58 -5.47
CA ASN A 79 4.45 -5.29 -5.33
C ASN A 79 5.40 -4.10 -5.55
N ILE A 80 6.65 -4.19 -5.10
CA ILE A 80 7.64 -3.14 -5.34
C ILE A 80 8.17 -3.21 -6.78
N GLU A 81 8.52 -4.41 -7.26
CA GLU A 81 9.06 -4.61 -8.61
C GLU A 81 8.11 -4.09 -9.69
N ASN A 82 6.85 -4.52 -9.64
CA ASN A 82 5.84 -4.13 -10.61
C ASN A 82 5.47 -2.64 -10.50
N ALA A 83 5.60 -2.06 -9.30
CA ALA A 83 5.32 -0.65 -9.11
C ALA A 83 6.42 0.26 -9.68
N ILE A 84 7.65 -0.22 -9.91
CA ILE A 84 8.76 0.60 -10.42
C ILE A 84 8.36 1.32 -11.71
N ALA A 85 7.83 0.60 -12.69
CA ALA A 85 7.37 1.18 -13.96
C ALA A 85 6.19 2.15 -13.79
N LEU A 86 5.42 2.02 -12.71
CA LEU A 86 4.26 2.89 -12.44
C LEU A 86 4.66 4.20 -11.74
N VAL A 87 5.89 4.29 -11.21
CA VAL A 87 6.36 5.42 -10.41
C VAL A 87 7.67 6.04 -10.90
N GLU A 88 8.24 5.55 -12.00
CA GLU A 88 9.57 5.96 -12.46
C GLU A 88 9.67 7.44 -12.83
N ASP A 89 8.58 8.00 -13.35
CA ASP A 89 8.47 9.42 -13.70
C ASP A 89 8.06 10.30 -12.50
N ALA A 90 7.81 9.72 -11.33
CA ALA A 90 7.40 10.50 -10.16
C ALA A 90 8.60 11.23 -9.54
N ASP A 91 8.41 12.52 -9.26
CA ASP A 91 9.38 13.34 -8.50
C ASP A 91 9.42 12.99 -7.01
N ALA A 92 8.33 12.43 -6.48
CA ALA A 92 8.21 12.05 -5.08
C ALA A 92 7.36 10.78 -4.92
N ILE A 93 7.91 9.79 -4.21
CA ILE A 93 7.30 8.47 -4.02
C ILE A 93 6.98 8.27 -2.54
N LYS A 94 5.74 7.94 -2.23
CA LYS A 94 5.30 7.58 -0.87
C LYS A 94 4.85 6.12 -0.84
N VAL A 95 5.54 5.28 -0.08
CA VAL A 95 5.19 3.87 0.12
C VAL A 95 4.29 3.73 1.34
N VAL A 96 3.06 3.26 1.12
CA VAL A 96 2.03 3.10 2.15
C VAL A 96 1.73 1.61 2.36
N SER A 97 1.99 1.15 3.58
CA SER A 97 1.67 -0.21 4.05
C SER A 97 1.63 -0.21 5.59
N ASN A 98 1.36 -1.36 6.20
CA ASN A 98 1.51 -1.51 7.66
C ASN A 98 3.01 -1.40 8.01
N SER A 99 3.35 -0.83 9.17
CA SER A 99 4.70 -0.32 9.50
C SER A 99 5.89 -1.24 9.15
N PRO A 100 5.89 -2.57 9.39
CA PRO A 100 7.03 -3.41 9.02
C PRO A 100 7.17 -3.57 7.50
N HIS A 101 6.06 -3.72 6.78
CA HIS A 101 6.07 -3.96 5.34
C HIS A 101 6.43 -2.70 4.53
N ALA A 102 6.07 -1.52 5.03
CA ALA A 102 6.47 -0.26 4.39
C ALA A 102 7.99 -0.07 4.47
N ALA A 103 8.62 -0.39 5.61
CA ALA A 103 10.06 -0.35 5.78
C ALA A 103 10.77 -1.36 4.86
N VAL A 104 10.31 -2.61 4.84
CA VAL A 104 10.84 -3.65 3.94
C VAL A 104 10.70 -3.25 2.47
N GLY A 105 9.55 -2.70 2.07
CA GLY A 105 9.33 -2.25 0.70
C GLY A 105 10.24 -1.09 0.27
N ARG A 106 10.52 -0.15 1.18
CA ARG A 106 11.46 0.96 0.93
C ARG A 106 12.89 0.46 0.78
N GLU A 107 13.31 -0.47 1.64
CA GLU A 107 14.64 -1.06 1.56
C GLU A 107 14.82 -1.87 0.27
N TYR A 108 13.78 -2.62 -0.11
CA TYR A 108 13.77 -3.35 -1.38
C TYR A 108 13.84 -2.41 -2.60
N LEU A 109 13.11 -1.30 -2.58
CA LEU A 109 13.21 -0.29 -3.64
C LEU A 109 14.63 0.29 -3.71
N ARG A 110 15.24 0.60 -2.56
CA ARG A 110 16.61 1.14 -2.49
C ARG A 110 17.65 0.19 -3.06
N SER A 111 17.53 -1.11 -2.83
CA SER A 111 18.48 -2.08 -3.38
C SER A 111 18.33 -2.28 -4.89
N ARG A 112 17.13 -2.08 -5.45
CA ARG A 112 16.85 -2.28 -6.89
C ARG A 112 16.97 -1.02 -7.74
N ARG A 113 16.53 0.12 -7.22
CA ARG A 113 16.44 1.42 -7.89
C ARG A 113 16.82 2.53 -6.91
N PRO A 114 18.11 2.68 -6.58
CA PRO A 114 18.57 3.71 -5.65
C PRO A 114 18.16 5.13 -6.11
N ASP A 115 18.11 5.35 -7.43
CA ASP A 115 17.64 6.60 -8.06
C ASP A 115 16.18 6.94 -7.74
N LEU A 116 15.30 5.94 -7.60
CA LEU A 116 13.92 6.13 -7.15
C LEU A 116 13.83 6.21 -5.62
N ALA A 117 14.75 5.57 -4.91
CA ALA A 117 14.79 5.62 -3.46
C ALA A 117 15.17 7.02 -2.93
N ASP A 118 15.97 7.78 -3.68
CA ASP A 118 16.27 9.19 -3.38
C ASP A 118 15.02 10.09 -3.43
N ARG A 119 13.99 9.64 -4.15
CA ARG A 119 12.68 10.33 -4.26
C ARG A 119 11.68 9.86 -3.21
N LEU A 120 12.06 8.98 -2.28
CA LEU A 120 11.17 8.52 -1.22
C LEU A 120 10.85 9.64 -0.23
N ALA A 121 9.58 10.03 -0.20
CA ALA A 121 9.03 10.98 0.75
C ALA A 121 8.31 10.27 1.90
N ARG A 122 8.24 10.92 3.06
CA ARG A 122 7.46 10.42 4.20
C ARG A 122 5.97 10.36 3.83
N GLY A 123 5.35 9.21 4.09
CA GLY A 123 3.91 9.04 4.06
C GLY A 123 3.27 9.63 5.32
N ALA A 124 1.94 9.72 5.33
CA ALA A 124 1.17 9.97 6.54
C ALA A 124 0.88 8.65 7.30
N ASP A 125 1.81 7.69 7.23
CA ASP A 125 1.73 6.35 7.81
C ASP A 125 1.93 6.34 9.33
N TYR A 126 2.35 7.46 9.92
CA TYR A 126 2.60 7.60 11.37
C TYR A 126 1.96 8.89 11.92
N ARG A 127 0.86 8.77 12.66
CA ARG A 127 0.51 9.74 13.72
C ARG A 127 0.85 9.08 15.05
N LEU A 128 1.78 9.67 15.81
CA LEU A 128 1.96 9.36 17.24
C LEU A 128 0.60 9.60 17.93
N GLY A 129 -0.08 8.53 18.35
CA GLY A 129 -1.34 8.60 19.10
C GLY A 129 -2.54 7.84 18.49
N GLU A 130 -2.53 7.48 17.21
CA GLU A 130 -3.66 6.76 16.60
C GLU A 130 -3.38 5.26 16.47
N SER A 131 -3.85 4.50 17.46
CA SER A 131 -4.51 3.18 17.33
C SER A 131 -4.00 2.10 18.29
N PRO A 132 -4.55 2.01 19.51
CA PRO A 132 -4.46 0.81 20.35
C PRO A 132 -4.92 -0.46 19.60
N LEU A 133 -5.87 -0.34 18.67
CA LEU A 133 -6.41 -1.43 17.86
C LEU A 133 -5.39 -2.05 16.88
N LEU A 134 -4.47 -1.25 16.34
CA LEU A 134 -3.42 -1.78 15.46
C LEU A 134 -2.36 -2.56 16.24
N LYS A 135 -2.08 -2.16 17.50
CA LYS A 135 -1.26 -2.96 18.42
C LYS A 135 -1.92 -4.30 18.74
N VAL A 136 -3.25 -4.32 18.95
CA VAL A 136 -4.01 -5.57 19.19
C VAL A 136 -3.98 -6.48 17.96
N ALA A 137 -4.18 -5.93 16.75
CA ALA A 137 -4.10 -6.72 15.51
C ALA A 137 -2.69 -7.25 15.25
N ALA A 138 -1.65 -6.45 15.50
CA ALA A 138 -0.25 -6.88 15.41
C ALA A 138 0.08 -7.97 16.43
N ALA A 139 -0.40 -7.86 17.67
CA ALA A 139 -0.26 -8.88 18.70
C ALA A 139 -0.97 -10.19 18.31
N PHE A 140 -2.16 -10.10 17.71
CA PHE A 140 -2.89 -11.27 17.23
C PHE A 140 -2.18 -11.98 16.06
N ILE A 141 -1.59 -11.20 15.14
CA ILE A 141 -0.81 -11.74 14.02
C ILE A 141 0.51 -12.37 14.53
N ALA A 142 1.21 -11.72 15.46
CA ALA A 142 2.42 -12.24 16.08
C ALA A 142 2.14 -13.54 16.87
N GLY A 143 1.04 -13.60 17.61
CA GLY A 143 0.60 -14.82 18.31
C GLY A 143 0.33 -16.00 17.38
N ARG A 144 -0.27 -15.75 16.21
CA ARG A 144 -0.48 -16.80 15.20
C ARG A 144 0.80 -17.28 14.51
N TYR A 145 1.85 -16.46 14.49
CA TYR A 145 3.15 -16.83 13.92
C TYR A 145 3.99 -17.65 14.91
N HIS A 146 3.91 -17.35 16.21
CA HIS A 146 4.58 -18.13 17.26
C HIS A 146 3.93 -19.50 17.53
N ALA A 147 2.64 -19.67 17.25
CA ALA A 147 1.94 -20.96 17.38
C ALA A 147 2.23 -21.96 16.23
N ARG A 148 3.14 -21.64 15.32
CA ARG A 148 3.53 -22.50 14.18
C ARG A 148 5.03 -22.85 14.15
N ARG A 149 5.73 -22.66 15.26
CA ARG A 149 7.07 -23.22 15.49
C ARG A 149 7.00 -24.32 16.52
#